data_AF-A0A968ZM54-F1
#
_entry.id   AF-A0A968ZM54-F1
#
_cell.length_a   1.000
_cell.length_b   1.000
_cell.length_c   1.000
_cell.angle_alpha   90.00
_cell.angle_beta   90.00
_cell.angle_gamma   90.00
#
_symmetry.space_group_name_H-M   'P 1'
#
loop_
_entity.id
_entity.type
_entity.pdbx_description
1 polymer ?
#
loop_
_entity_poly.entity_id
_entity_poly.type
_entity_poly.pdbx_seq_one_letter_code
_entity_poly.pdbx_strand_id
1 'polypeptide(L)'
;MTLEHNDWHPINELCDRYNVSTSVLSKRRKDLGIKPRKVGVRAFVSSEQLILLDALHEFIQGGGTTAEFVFYRGLNPDGER
;
A
#
# COMPACT_ATOMS: atom_id res chain seq x y z
N MET A 1 -5.50 -24.47 -8.11
CA MET A 1 -4.13 -23.97 -7.96
C MET A 1 -4.05 -23.33 -6.58
N THR A 2 -3.53 -24.07 -5.60
CA THR A 2 -3.45 -23.67 -4.19
C THR A 2 -2.35 -22.62 -4.06
N LEU A 3 -2.74 -21.35 -3.96
CA LEU A 3 -1.84 -20.28 -3.56
C LEU A 3 -1.82 -20.27 -2.04
N GLU A 4 -0.68 -20.65 -1.46
CA GLU A 4 -0.41 -20.51 -0.05
C GLU A 4 -0.59 -19.03 0.33
N HIS A 5 -1.64 -18.74 1.11
CA HIS A 5 -1.87 -17.41 1.65
C HIS A 5 -0.85 -17.18 2.76
N ASN A 6 0.36 -16.80 2.38
CA ASN A 6 1.16 -15.98 3.27
C ASN A 6 0.46 -14.61 3.32
N ASP A 7 -0.58 -14.51 4.16
CA ASP A 7 -1.44 -13.32 4.30
C ASP A 7 -0.66 -12.03 4.61
N TRP A 8 0.61 -12.15 4.97
CA TRP A 8 1.46 -11.06 5.42
C TRP A 8 2.68 -10.86 4.52
N HIS A 9 2.73 -9.70 3.87
CA HIS A 9 3.82 -9.31 2.99
C HIS A 9 4.70 -8.26 3.67
N PRO A 10 6.02 -8.45 3.77
CA PRO A 10 6.89 -7.49 4.44
C PRO A 10 7.06 -6.22 3.60
N ILE A 11 6.96 -5.08 4.27
CA ILE A 11 6.98 -3.75 3.64
C ILE A 11 8.31 -3.45 2.94
N ASN A 12 9.41 -4.02 3.44
CA ASN A 12 10.73 -3.79 2.84
C ASN A 12 10.84 -4.33 1.41
N GLU A 13 10.16 -5.44 1.09
CA GLU A 13 10.13 -6.00 -0.27
C GLU A 13 9.32 -5.11 -1.23
N LEU A 14 8.38 -4.31 -0.71
CA LEU A 14 7.55 -3.41 -1.53
C LEU A 14 8.32 -2.18 -2.04
N CYS A 15 9.37 -1.75 -1.34
CA CYS A 15 10.21 -0.66 -1.83
C CYS A 15 10.92 -1.07 -3.13
N ASP A 16 11.48 -2.28 -3.14
CA ASP A 16 12.13 -2.87 -4.31
C ASP A 16 11.12 -3.14 -5.43
N ARG A 17 10.00 -3.79 -5.11
CA ARG A 17 8.91 -4.11 -6.06
C ARG A 17 8.42 -2.90 -6.84
N TYR A 18 8.23 -1.77 -6.17
CA TYR A 18 7.73 -0.54 -6.78
C TYR A 18 8.84 0.40 -7.25
N ASN A 19 10.10 0.05 -7.02
CA ASN A 19 11.26 0.92 -7.23
C ASN A 19 11.06 2.32 -6.61
N VAL A 20 10.61 2.36 -5.35
CA VAL A 20 10.38 3.61 -4.60
C VAL A 20 11.14 3.62 -3.28
N SER A 21 11.49 4.82 -2.83
CA SER A 21 12.10 5.02 -1.51
C SER A 21 11.11 4.69 -0.38
N THR A 22 11.64 4.33 0.79
CA THR A 22 10.88 4.05 2.02
C THR A 22 9.95 5.21 2.42
N SER A 23 10.40 6.46 2.26
CA SER A 23 9.57 7.65 2.53
C SER A 23 8.35 7.75 1.61
N VAL A 24 8.50 7.39 0.33
CA VAL A 24 7.39 7.39 -0.64
C VAL A 24 6.40 6.29 -0.30
N LEU A 25 6.89 5.07 -0.03
CA LEU A 25 6.03 3.95 0.37
C LEU A 25 5.28 4.25 1.68
N SER A 26 5.96 4.83 2.67
CA SER A 26 5.37 5.22 3.95
C SER A 26 4.24 6.25 3.75
N LYS A 27 4.49 7.27 2.91
CA LYS A 27 3.49 8.28 2.56
C LYS A 27 2.27 7.65 1.86
N ARG A 28 2.49 6.87 0.79
CA ARG A 28 1.43 6.16 0.06
C ARG A 28 0.57 5.30 0.98
N ARG A 29 1.20 4.55 1.89
CA ARG A 29 0.47 3.74 2.87
C ARG A 29 -0.37 4.59 3.81
N LYS A 30 0.14 5.72 4.28
CA LYS A 30 -0.61 6.66 5.13
C LYS A 30 -1.80 7.25 4.37
N ASP A 31 -1.59 7.73 3.15
CA ASP A 31 -2.64 8.29 2.28
C ASP A 31 -3.73 7.27 1.92
N LEU A 32 -3.40 5.97 1.93
CA LEU A 32 -4.37 4.89 1.73
C LEU A 32 -5.00 4.38 3.03
N GLY A 33 -4.65 4.92 4.20
CA GLY A 33 -5.12 4.44 5.51
C GLY A 33 -4.57 3.05 5.90
N ILE A 34 -3.50 2.58 5.26
CA ILE A 34 -2.93 1.24 5.46
C ILE A 34 -2.11 1.17 6.75
N LYS A 35 -2.68 0.50 7.76
CA LYS A 35 -2.02 0.19 9.02
C LYS A 35 -1.29 -1.16 8.92
N PRO A 36 0.05 -1.17 9.04
CA PRO A 36 0.82 -2.39 8.91
C PRO A 36 0.84 -3.14 10.25
N ARG A 37 0.97 -4.46 10.18
CA ARG A 37 1.23 -5.29 11.35
C ARG A 37 2.72 -5.31 11.65
N LYS A 38 3.13 -4.87 12.84
CA LYS A 38 4.51 -5.01 13.30
C LYS A 38 4.71 -6.35 14.01
N VAL A 39 5.75 -7.08 13.63
CA VAL A 39 6.20 -8.32 14.28
C VAL A 39 7.70 -8.23 14.48
N GLY A 40 8.13 -8.01 15.73
CA GLY A 40 9.52 -7.68 16.06
C GLY A 40 9.98 -6.41 15.35
N VAL A 41 11.10 -6.49 14.62
CA VAL A 41 11.66 -5.37 13.84
C VAL A 41 11.06 -5.23 12.44
N ARG A 42 10.21 -6.17 12.02
CA ARG A 42 9.63 -6.20 10.67
C ARG A 42 8.19 -5.69 10.69
N ALA A 43 7.78 -5.07 9.58
CA ALA A 43 6.42 -4.60 9.37
C ALA A 43 5.84 -5.26 8.11
N PHE A 44 4.59 -5.67 8.21
CA PHE A 44 3.88 -6.44 7.19
C PHE A 44 2.56 -5.76 6.82
N VAL A 45 2.12 -5.96 5.58
CA VAL A 45 0.78 -5.59 5.10
C VAL A 45 -0.01 -6.85 4.77
N SER A 46 -1.33 -6.80 4.88
CA SER A 46 -2.17 -7.91 4.45
C SER A 46 -2.20 -8.04 2.92
N SER A 47 -2.67 -9.17 2.38
CA SER A 47 -2.88 -9.34 0.94
C SER A 47 -3.85 -8.30 0.37
N GLU A 48 -4.92 -7.94 1.07
CA GLU A 48 -5.86 -6.87 0.65
C GLU A 48 -5.17 -5.50 0.57
N GLN A 49 -4.33 -5.19 1.57
CA GLN A 49 -3.55 -3.95 1.59
C GLN A 49 -2.49 -3.93 0.47
N LEU A 50 -1.91 -5.09 0.15
CA LEU A 50 -0.97 -5.23 -0.97
C LEU A 50 -1.66 -4.95 -2.30
N ILE A 51 -2.84 -5.53 -2.55
CA ILE A 51 -3.62 -5.28 -3.76
C ILE A 51 -3.93 -3.79 -3.91
N LEU A 52 -4.24 -3.11 -2.80
CA LEU A 52 -4.49 -1.66 -2.84
C LEU A 52 -3.23 -0.85 -3.18
N LEU A 53 -2.06 -1.26 -2.68
CA LEU A 53 -0.78 -0.63 -3.01
C LEU A 53 -0.36 -0.89 -4.46
N ASP A 54 -0.59 -2.09 -4.97
CA ASP A 54 -0.37 -2.46 -6.37
C ASP A 54 -1.24 -1.59 -7.28
N ALA A 55 -2.54 -1.49 -7.01
CA ALA A 55 -3.46 -0.65 -7.77
C ALA A 55 -3.09 0.84 -7.75
N LEU A 56 -2.64 1.37 -6.60
CA LEU A 56 -2.14 2.74 -6.52
C LEU A 56 -0.88 2.91 -7.37
N HIS A 57 0.05 1.95 -7.33
CA HIS A 57 1.28 2.02 -8.11
C HIS A 57 0.97 2.07 -9.60
N GLU A 58 0.10 1.17 -10.10
CA GLU A 58 -0.33 1.15 -11.50
C GLU A 58 -1.02 2.46 -11.91
N PHE A 59 -1.89 3.01 -11.06
CA PHE A 59 -2.55 4.29 -11.32
C PHE A 59 -1.56 5.45 -11.48
N ILE A 60 -0.51 5.48 -10.65
CA ILE A 60 0.56 6.50 -10.76
C ILE A 60 1.41 6.27 -12.01
N GLN A 61 1.73 5.03 -12.37
CA GLN A 61 2.44 4.72 -13.63
C GLN A 61 1.63 5.17 -14.86
N GLY A 62 0.30 5.15 -14.79
CA GLY A 62 -0.59 5.70 -15.81
C GLY A 62 -0.69 7.23 -15.87
N GLY A 63 0.05 7.95 -15.01
CA GLY A 63 0.04 9.42 -14.94
C GLY A 63 -0.92 10.00 -13.90
N GLY A 64 -1.58 9.16 -13.11
CA GLY A 64 -2.43 9.58 -11.99
C GLY A 64 -1.64 10.01 -10.75
N THR A 65 -2.34 10.55 -9.76
CA THR A 65 -1.76 10.92 -8.46
C THR A 65 -2.41 10.16 -7.31
N THR A 66 -1.75 10.08 -6.16
CA THR A 66 -2.33 9.46 -4.96
C THR A 66 -3.64 10.11 -4.54
N ALA A 67 -3.75 11.44 -4.62
CA ALA A 67 -4.96 12.17 -4.24
C ALA A 67 -6.14 11.79 -5.14
N GLU A 68 -5.92 11.75 -6.46
CA GLU A 68 -6.92 11.31 -7.43
C GLU A 68 -7.34 9.85 -7.17
N PHE A 69 -6.38 8.96 -6.91
CA PHE A 69 -6.69 7.56 -6.60
C PHE A 69 -7.54 7.41 -5.34
N VAL A 70 -7.19 8.14 -4.27
CA VAL A 70 -7.93 8.15 -2.99
C VAL A 70 -9.35 8.67 -3.21
N PHE A 71 -9.51 9.76 -3.97
CA PHE A 71 -10.80 10.32 -4.35
C PHE A 71 -11.65 9.31 -5.14
N TYR A 72 -11.10 8.70 -6.20
CA TYR A 72 -11.83 7.72 -7.02
C TYR A 72 -12.21 6.45 -6.27
N ARG A 73 -11.39 6.03 -5.29
CA ARG A 73 -11.67 4.85 -4.46
C ARG A 73 -12.58 5.16 -3.27
N GLY A 74 -12.97 6.43 -3.07
CA GLY A 74 -13.75 6.87 -1.91
C GLY A 74 -13.02 6.61 -0.58
N LEU A 75 -11.69 6.56 -0.61
CA LEU A 75 -10.88 6.36 0.59
C LEU A 75 -10.80 7.70 1.33
N ASN A 76 -11.04 7.68 2.63
CA ASN A 76 -10.83 8.84 3.49
C ASN A 76 -9.75 8.50 4.52
N PRO A 77 -8.47 8.86 4.28
CA PRO A 77 -7.38 8.46 5.16
C PRO A 77 -7.42 9.13 6.54
N ASP A 78 -8.20 10.22 6.68
CA ASP A 78 -8.28 11.02 7.91
C ASP A 78 -9.62 10.87 8.65
N GLY A 79 -10.65 10.30 8.02
CA GLY A 79 -11.91 10.00 8.70
C GLY A 79 -12.66 11.23 9.25
N GLU A 80 -12.37 12.44 8.80
CA GLU A 80 -13.27 13.58 9.02
C GLU A 80 -14.35 13.59 7.93
N ARG A 81 -15.59 13.59 8.41
CA ARG A 81 -16.84 13.60 7.66
C ARG A 81 -17.53 14.93 7.90
#